data_AF-A0A534FA04-F1
#
_entry.id   AF-A0A534FA04-F1
#
_cell.length_a   1.000
_cell.length_b   1.000
_cell.length_c   1.000
_cell.angle_alpha   90.00
_cell.angle_beta   90.00
_cell.angle_gamma   90.00
#
_symmetry.space_group_name_H-M   'P 1'
#
loop_
_entity.id
_entity.type
_entity.pdbx_description
1 polymer ?
#
loop_
_entity_poly.entity_id
_entity_poly.type
_entity_poly.pdbx_seq_one_letter_code
_entity_poly.pdbx_strand_id
1 'polypeptide(L)'
;MLLELGARPDLQVRGYGCTQLVGPDPFAGVSITMNVLQPAAKPGGQTVPARWKTVDVLATEPNDHDPVGAAADCELIAEIRQKVLPLFATRTVDYRSTCEAHKLVPGGTRLKAEVLVADERAAADSAAR
;
A
#
# COMPACT_ATOMS: atom_id res chain seq x y z
N MET A 1 2.08 3.53 5.61
CA MET A 1 1.46 2.70 4.55
C MET A 1 2.43 2.30 3.42
N LEU A 2 2.98 3.21 2.59
CA LEU A 2 3.80 2.77 1.43
C LEU A 2 5.07 1.99 1.82
N LEU A 3 5.72 2.37 2.92
CA LEU A 3 6.84 1.62 3.50
C LEU A 3 6.39 0.22 3.94
N GLU A 4 5.21 0.10 4.55
CA GLU A 4 4.63 -1.18 4.96
C GLU A 4 4.37 -2.10 3.77
N LEU A 5 4.00 -1.52 2.61
CA LEU A 5 3.79 -2.23 1.35
C LEU A 5 5.09 -2.64 0.64
N GLY A 6 6.26 -2.24 1.15
CA GLY A 6 7.57 -2.63 0.61
C GLY A 6 8.27 -1.55 -0.23
N ALA A 7 7.84 -0.30 -0.16
CA ALA A 7 8.63 0.82 -0.69
C ALA A 7 9.93 0.97 0.11
N ARG A 8 11.02 1.33 -0.58
CA ARG A 8 12.30 1.60 0.06
C ARG A 8 12.24 2.90 0.91
N PRO A 9 13.02 3.03 2.00
CA PRO A 9 12.97 4.20 2.89
C PRO A 9 13.31 5.56 2.26
N ASP A 10 13.92 5.58 1.08
CA ASP A 10 14.29 6.78 0.33
C ASP A 10 13.15 7.32 -0.56
N LEU A 11 11.92 6.83 -0.38
CA LEU A 11 10.76 7.34 -1.12
C LEU A 11 10.60 8.85 -0.92
N GLN A 12 10.15 9.53 -1.96
CA GLN A 12 9.90 10.97 -1.93
C GLN A 12 8.39 11.20 -2.11
N VAL A 13 7.79 11.94 -1.18
CA VAL A 13 6.41 12.42 -1.28
C VAL A 13 6.45 13.93 -1.42
N ARG A 14 5.81 14.43 -2.48
CA ARG A 14 5.64 15.87 -2.72
C ARG A 14 4.15 16.18 -2.76
N GLY A 15 3.68 16.98 -1.81
CA GLY A 15 2.35 17.56 -1.87
C GLY A 15 2.28 18.65 -2.94
N TYR A 16 1.16 18.74 -3.62
CA TYR A 16 0.83 19.88 -4.47
C TYR A 16 -0.46 20.55 -4.01
N GLY A 17 -0.56 21.86 -4.27
CA GLY A 17 -1.77 22.63 -3.99
C GLY A 17 -2.92 22.23 -4.91
N CYS A 18 -4.04 22.95 -4.80
CA CYS A 18 -5.24 22.71 -5.59
C CYS A 18 -4.92 22.66 -7.09
N THR A 19 -5.33 21.58 -7.75
CA THR A 19 -5.18 21.39 -9.21
C THR A 19 -6.36 21.94 -9.99
N GLN A 20 -7.51 22.12 -9.34
CA GLN A 20 -8.68 22.76 -9.95
C GLN A 20 -8.51 24.27 -10.03
N LEU A 21 -8.85 24.81 -11.22
CA LEU A 21 -8.89 26.25 -11.49
C LEU A 21 -10.05 26.97 -10.79
N VAL A 22 -11.16 26.28 -10.54
CA VAL A 22 -12.37 26.82 -9.90
C VAL A 22 -12.98 25.74 -9.01
N GLY A 23 -13.26 26.09 -7.76
CA GLY A 23 -13.83 25.20 -6.75
C GLY A 23 -12.78 24.52 -5.87
N PRO A 24 -13.20 23.93 -4.73
CA PRO A 24 -12.31 23.18 -3.86
C PRO A 24 -11.87 21.89 -4.55
N ASP A 25 -10.58 21.58 -4.48
CA ASP A 25 -10.07 20.30 -4.96
C ASP A 25 -10.71 19.17 -4.13
N PRO A 26 -11.34 18.16 -4.76
CA PRO A 26 -11.94 17.06 -4.03
C PRO A 26 -10.90 16.23 -3.28
N PHE A 27 -9.62 16.28 -3.67
CA PHE A 27 -8.56 15.48 -3.04
C PHE A 27 -7.26 16.27 -2.86
N ALA A 28 -6.59 16.02 -1.74
CA ALA A 28 -5.24 16.54 -1.54
C ALA A 28 -4.28 15.86 -2.53
N GLY A 29 -3.64 16.68 -3.34
CA GLY A 29 -2.74 16.23 -4.38
C GLY A 29 -1.38 15.77 -3.87
N VAL A 30 -0.96 14.55 -4.21
CA VAL A 30 0.39 14.05 -3.91
C VAL A 30 1.07 13.43 -5.14
N SER A 31 2.36 13.69 -5.29
CA SER A 31 3.24 13.04 -6.26
C SER A 31 4.27 12.23 -5.48
N ILE A 32 4.35 10.93 -5.80
CA ILE A 32 5.17 9.98 -5.06
C ILE A 32 6.16 9.33 -6.03
N THR A 33 7.44 9.42 -5.69
CA THR A 33 8.50 8.65 -6.34
C THR A 33 8.99 7.61 -5.35
N MET A 34 8.93 6.33 -5.73
CA MET A 34 9.33 5.22 -4.87
C MET A 34 10.05 4.14 -5.65
N ASN A 35 10.94 3.43 -4.96
CA ASN A 35 11.59 2.22 -5.43
C ASN A 35 10.97 1.03 -4.70
N VAL A 36 10.63 -0.02 -5.45
CA VAL A 36 9.97 -1.24 -4.95
C VAL A 36 10.69 -2.48 -5.45
N LEU A 37 10.59 -3.57 -4.70
CA LEU A 37 11.14 -4.85 -5.14
C LEU A 37 10.26 -5.46 -6.24
N GLN A 38 10.90 -6.05 -7.24
CA GLN A 38 10.26 -6.78 -8.32
C GLN A 38 10.87 -8.18 -8.43
N PRO A 39 10.06 -9.26 -8.34
CA PRO A 39 10.54 -10.61 -8.53
C PRO A 39 11.04 -10.77 -9.96
N ALA A 40 12.31 -11.16 -10.12
CA ALA A 40 12.88 -11.45 -11.43
C ALA A 40 12.91 -12.96 -11.67
N ALA A 41 12.41 -13.41 -12.82
CA ALA A 41 12.47 -14.81 -13.23
C ALA A 41 13.91 -15.26 -13.59
N LYS A 42 14.80 -14.30 -13.86
CA LYS A 42 16.21 -14.54 -14.17
C LYS A 42 17.08 -13.57 -13.35
N PRO A 43 18.20 -14.01 -12.78
CA PRO A 43 19.16 -13.11 -12.15
C PRO A 43 19.73 -12.16 -13.21
N GLY A 44 19.59 -10.86 -13.01
CA GLY A 44 20.03 -9.85 -13.98
C GLY A 44 20.49 -8.53 -13.37
N GLY A 45 20.62 -8.47 -12.04
CA GLY A 45 20.98 -7.26 -11.32
C GLY A 45 21.33 -7.52 -9.86
N GLN A 46 21.44 -6.45 -9.07
CA GLN A 46 21.71 -6.53 -7.64
C GLN A 46 20.58 -7.26 -6.92
N THR A 47 20.91 -8.40 -6.31
CA THR A 47 19.97 -9.18 -5.51
C THR A 47 19.96 -8.64 -4.09
N VAL A 48 18.78 -8.33 -3.58
CA VAL A 48 18.59 -7.95 -2.17
C VAL A 48 17.88 -9.08 -1.44
N PRO A 49 18.35 -9.49 -0.24
CA PRO A 49 17.59 -10.38 0.61
C PRO A 49 16.23 -9.76 0.95
N ALA A 50 15.18 -10.56 0.78
CA ALA A 50 13.81 -10.10 0.90
C ALA A 50 12.94 -11.20 1.49
N ARG A 51 11.83 -10.80 2.12
CA ARG A 51 10.84 -11.70 2.70
C ARG A 51 9.43 -11.25 2.38
N TRP A 52 8.50 -12.20 2.40
CA TRP A 52 7.08 -11.90 2.31
C TRP A 52 6.55 -11.46 3.67
N LYS A 53 5.86 -10.32 3.70
CA LYS A 53 5.22 -9.75 4.89
C LYS A 53 3.73 -9.63 4.63
N THR A 54 2.89 -10.14 5.55
CA THR A 54 1.45 -9.88 5.50
C THR A 54 1.16 -8.47 5.99
N VAL A 55 0.40 -7.72 5.21
CA VAL A 55 -0.07 -6.37 5.52
C VAL A 55 -1.59 -6.36 5.49
N ASP A 56 -2.18 -5.79 6.53
CA ASP A 56 -3.60 -5.42 6.55
C ASP A 56 -3.71 -3.92 6.26
N VAL A 57 -4.29 -3.56 5.13
CA VAL A 57 -4.35 -2.17 4.66
C VAL A 57 -5.29 -1.33 5.52
N LEU A 58 -6.29 -1.97 6.14
CA LEU A 58 -7.28 -1.30 6.99
C LEU A 58 -6.83 -1.17 8.46
N ALA A 59 -5.74 -1.82 8.85
CA ALA A 59 -5.20 -1.71 10.20
C ALA A 59 -4.20 -0.54 10.25
N THR A 60 -4.60 0.58 10.84
CA THR A 60 -3.73 1.74 11.06
C THR A 60 -2.68 1.48 12.14
N GLU A 61 -2.97 0.59 13.10
CA GLU A 61 -2.06 0.12 14.16
C GLU A 61 -2.22 -1.40 14.36
N PRO A 62 -1.23 -2.13 14.95
CA PRO A 62 -1.25 -3.60 15.08
C PRO A 62 -2.46 -4.21 15.82
N ASN A 63 -3.33 -3.42 16.42
CA ASN A 63 -4.56 -3.85 17.10
C ASN A 63 -5.74 -2.88 16.89
N ASP A 64 -5.64 -1.95 15.95
CA ASP A 64 -6.67 -0.95 15.67
C ASP A 64 -7.44 -1.39 14.43
N HIS A 65 -8.45 -2.22 14.65
CA HIS A 65 -9.39 -2.61 13.61
C HIS A 65 -10.74 -2.05 14.00
N ASP A 66 -10.99 -0.77 13.73
CA ASP A 66 -12.33 -0.19 13.85
C ASP A 66 -13.22 -0.78 12.75
N PRO A 67 -14.14 -1.70 13.08
CA PRO A 67 -14.97 -2.36 12.09
C PRO A 67 -16.01 -1.41 11.47
N VAL A 68 -16.26 -0.24 12.09
CA VAL A 68 -17.20 0.77 11.62
C VAL A 68 -16.51 1.71 10.64
N GLY A 69 -15.32 2.22 10.98
CA GLY A 69 -14.46 2.98 10.08
C GLY A 69 -14.08 2.19 8.83
N ALA A 70 -13.65 0.93 9.01
CA ALA A 70 -13.36 0.04 7.91
C ALA A 70 -14.55 -0.11 6.95
N ALA A 71 -15.78 -0.24 7.45
CA ALA A 71 -16.98 -0.40 6.63
C ALA A 71 -17.29 0.82 5.75
N ALA A 72 -16.74 2.00 6.05
CA ALA A 72 -16.87 3.21 5.25
C ALA A 72 -15.84 3.31 4.11
N ASP A 73 -14.76 2.51 4.15
CA ASP A 73 -13.63 2.60 3.21
C ASP A 73 -13.82 1.78 1.92
N CYS A 74 -15.07 1.48 1.56
CA CYS A 74 -15.46 0.65 0.44
C CYS A 74 -14.80 1.06 -0.90
N GLU A 75 -15.01 2.30 -1.29
CA GLU A 75 -14.46 2.90 -2.51
C GLU A 75 -12.93 2.99 -2.42
N LEU A 76 -12.42 3.33 -1.23
CA LEU A 76 -10.99 3.49 -0.98
C LEU A 76 -10.23 2.17 -1.16
N ILE A 77 -10.68 1.07 -0.53
CA ILE A 77 -9.98 -0.21 -0.65
C ILE A 77 -10.08 -0.80 -2.06
N ALA A 78 -11.17 -0.51 -2.79
CA ALA A 78 -11.30 -0.89 -4.19
C ALA A 78 -10.25 -0.17 -5.04
N GLU A 79 -10.07 1.13 -4.80
CA GLU A 79 -9.05 1.91 -5.49
C GLU A 79 -7.62 1.48 -5.13
N ILE A 80 -7.33 1.23 -3.85
CA ILE A 80 -6.01 0.73 -3.41
C ILE A 80 -5.70 -0.61 -4.09
N ARG A 81 -6.67 -1.54 -4.14
CA ARG A 81 -6.50 -2.81 -4.84
C ARG A 81 -6.20 -2.62 -6.33
N GLN A 82 -6.87 -1.69 -6.99
CA GLN A 82 -6.77 -1.51 -8.44
C GLN A 82 -5.56 -0.68 -8.87
N LYS A 83 -5.18 0.34 -8.09
CA LYS A 83 -4.17 1.33 -8.50
C LYS A 83 -2.88 1.27 -7.70
N VAL A 84 -2.93 0.84 -6.44
CA VAL A 84 -1.77 0.88 -5.55
C VAL A 84 -1.10 -0.48 -5.46
N LEU A 85 -1.84 -1.55 -5.13
CA LEU A 85 -1.25 -2.90 -4.97
C LEU A 85 -0.48 -3.41 -6.20
N PRO A 86 -0.92 -3.17 -7.46
CA PRO A 86 -0.17 -3.62 -8.63
C PRO A 86 1.19 -2.94 -8.81
N LEU A 87 1.44 -1.82 -8.11
CA LEU A 87 2.75 -1.17 -8.11
C LEU A 87 3.77 -1.95 -7.26
N PHE A 88 3.33 -2.86 -6.41
CA PHE A 88 4.17 -3.66 -5.53
C PHE A 88 4.19 -5.13 -5.95
N ALA A 89 5.23 -5.84 -5.55
CA ALA A 89 5.27 -7.29 -5.62
C ALA A 89 4.33 -7.88 -4.56
N THR A 90 3.12 -8.22 -4.98
CA THR A 90 2.06 -8.72 -4.10
C THR A 90 1.64 -10.14 -4.45
N ARG A 91 1.21 -10.90 -3.45
CA ARG A 91 0.58 -12.22 -3.61
C ARG A 91 -0.46 -12.44 -2.50
N THR A 92 -1.27 -13.49 -2.64
CA THR A 92 -2.23 -13.92 -1.60
C THR A 92 -3.13 -12.76 -1.12
N VAL A 93 -3.76 -12.06 -2.08
CA VAL A 93 -4.62 -10.90 -1.78
C VAL A 93 -6.01 -11.38 -1.32
N ASP A 94 -6.35 -11.14 -0.06
CA ASP A 94 -7.70 -11.33 0.51
C ASP A 94 -8.43 -9.98 0.47
N TYR A 95 -9.44 -9.89 -0.39
CA TYR A 95 -10.21 -8.66 -0.63
C TYR A 95 -11.71 -8.91 -0.48
N ARG A 96 -12.36 -7.99 0.22
CA ARG A 96 -13.82 -7.88 0.31
C ARG A 96 -14.22 -6.42 0.36
N SER A 97 -15.26 -6.04 -0.38
CA SER A 97 -15.86 -4.69 -0.36
C SER A 97 -17.37 -4.80 -0.56
N THR A 98 -18.07 -5.27 0.47
CA THR A 98 -19.53 -5.38 0.47
C THR A 98 -20.13 -4.06 0.94
N CYS A 99 -20.64 -3.28 0.00
CA CYS A 99 -21.11 -1.91 0.22
C CYS A 99 -22.59 -1.83 -0.15
N GLU A 100 -23.45 -1.59 0.83
CA GLU A 100 -24.86 -1.29 0.61
C GLU A 100 -25.08 0.21 0.77
N ALA A 101 -25.85 0.82 -0.15
CA ALA A 101 -26.14 2.24 -0.08
C ALA A 101 -26.72 2.62 1.29
N HIS A 102 -26.09 3.61 1.95
CA HIS A 102 -26.48 4.11 3.28
C HIS A 102 -26.41 3.09 4.43
N LYS A 103 -25.70 1.97 4.27
CA LYS A 103 -25.51 1.00 5.36
C LYS A 103 -24.04 0.66 5.57
N LEU A 104 -23.60 0.84 6.81
CA LEU A 104 -22.34 0.29 7.29
C LEU A 104 -22.56 -1.20 7.55
N VAL A 105 -21.84 -2.05 6.81
CA VAL A 105 -21.82 -3.49 7.03
C VAL A 105 -20.57 -3.81 7.84
N PRO A 106 -20.66 -4.11 9.15
CA PRO A 106 -19.49 -4.43 9.96
C PRO A 106 -18.71 -5.59 9.35
N GLY A 107 -17.40 -5.40 9.13
CA GLY A 107 -16.56 -6.40 8.45
C GLY A 107 -16.90 -6.63 6.97
N GLY A 108 -17.67 -5.72 6.36
CA GLY A 108 -17.98 -5.72 4.92
C GLY A 108 -16.77 -5.40 4.06
N THR A 109 -15.74 -4.79 4.63
CA THR A 109 -14.49 -4.42 3.95
C THR A 109 -13.31 -5.20 4.53
N ARG A 110 -12.42 -5.64 3.65
CA ARG A 110 -11.15 -6.27 4.00
C ARG A 110 -10.16 -6.08 2.85
N LEU A 111 -8.92 -5.74 3.16
CA LEU A 111 -7.83 -5.81 2.20
C LEU A 111 -6.54 -6.25 2.91
N LYS A 112 -6.23 -7.53 2.78
CA LYS A 112 -4.95 -8.12 3.23
C LYS A 112 -4.15 -8.61 2.04
N ALA A 113 -2.84 -8.42 2.08
CA ALA A 113 -1.95 -8.94 1.05
C ALA A 113 -0.62 -9.38 1.65
N GLU A 114 0.04 -10.36 1.03
CA GLU A 114 1.46 -10.56 1.23
C GLU A 114 2.23 -9.65 0.25
N VAL A 115 3.15 -8.85 0.79
CA VAL A 115 4.01 -7.95 0.02
C VAL A 115 5.47 -8.33 0.19
N LEU A 116 6.28 -8.16 -0.84
CA LEU A 116 7.71 -8.42 -0.78
C LEU A 116 8.45 -7.21 -0.19
N VAL A 117 9.12 -7.40 0.95
CA VAL A 117 9.89 -6.36 1.63
C VAL A 117 11.36 -6.73 1.70
N ALA A 118 12.25 -5.74 1.62
CA ALA A 118 13.67 -5.95 1.83
C ALA A 118 13.97 -6.26 3.30
N ASP A 119 14.94 -7.13 3.56
CA ASP A 119 15.43 -7.33 4.92
C ASP A 119 16.34 -6.18 5.32
N GLU A 120 15.89 -5.34 6.25
CA GLU A 120 16.60 -4.12 6.66
C GLU A 120 18.04 -4.38 7.15
N ARG A 121 18.29 -5.54 7.78
CA ARG A 121 19.64 -5.95 8.21
C ARG A 121 20.58 -6.25 7.04
N ALA A 122 20.05 -6.75 5.92
CA ALA A 122 20.85 -7.09 4.75
C ALA A 122 20.97 -5.92 3.74
N ALA A 123 19.97 -5.02 3.71
CA ALA A 123 19.99 -3.83 2.88
C ALA A 123 21.15 -2.87 3.26
N ALA A 124 21.47 -2.75 4.55
CA ALA A 124 22.60 -1.96 5.03
C ALA A 124 23.96 -2.51 4.55
N ASP A 125 24.15 -3.84 4.57
CA ASP A 125 25.37 -4.50 4.10
C ASP A 125 25.53 -4.45 2.56
N SER A 126 24.42 -4.35 1.82
CA SER A 126 24.40 -4.29 0.36
C SER A 126 24.66 -2.88 -0.19
N ALA A 127 24.42 -1.84 0.61
CA ALA A 127 24.67 -0.44 0.26
C ALA A 127 26.11 0.02 0.60
N ALA A 128 26.84 -0.76 1.40
CA ALA A 128 28.23 -0.52 1.78
C ALA A 128 29.25 -1.22 0.86
N ARG A 129 28.79 -1.92 -0.18
CA ARG A 129 29.60 -2.59 -1.21
C ARG A 129 29.31 -1.99 -2.57
#